data_AF-A0A1H7QIH2-F1
#
_entry.id   AF-A0A1H7QIH2-F1
#
_cell.length_a   1.000
_cell.length_b   1.000
_cell.length_c   1.000
_cell.angle_alpha   90.00
_cell.angle_beta   90.00
_cell.angle_gamma   90.00
#
_symmetry.space_group_name_H-M   'P 1'
#
loop_
_entity.id
_entity.type
_entity.pdbx_description
1 polymer ?
#
loop_
_entity_poly.entity_id
_entity_poly.type
_entity_poly.pdbx_seq_one_letter_code
_entity_poly.pdbx_strand_id
1 'polypeptide(L)'
;MQAFILILLSCLLLSCTATEQPLPAKIQSPTSRCVMDSSETEVCLAQPAQRIVSLFESGLDGLYMLGQGAKVVGIPAEVYLQPLLFHAYSKMDSRIANKQLATPSQGSNATNIESLMLLKPDLVILVSGQTQTI
;
A
#
# COMPACT_ATOMS: atom_id res chain seq x y z
N MET A 1 2.42 33.10 58.02
CA MET A 1 3.10 33.02 56.70
C MET A 1 3.03 31.64 56.06
N GLN A 2 3.15 30.52 56.78
CA GLN A 2 3.05 29.17 56.19
C GLN A 2 1.68 28.84 55.58
N ALA A 3 0.58 29.35 56.15
CA ALA A 3 -0.77 29.09 55.63
C ALA A 3 -1.03 29.73 54.25
N PHE A 4 -0.36 30.84 53.92
CA PHE A 4 -0.53 31.52 52.63
C PHE A 4 0.19 30.78 51.48
N ILE A 5 1.29 30.08 51.81
CA ILE A 5 2.10 29.32 50.86
C ILE A 5 1.38 28.01 50.47
N LEU A 6 0.65 27.40 51.40
CA LEU A 6 -0.16 26.19 51.15
C LEU A 6 -1.36 26.44 50.22
N ILE A 7 -1.99 27.63 50.31
CA ILE A 7 -3.13 28.01 49.46
C ILE A 7 -2.68 28.32 48.02
N LEU A 8 -1.50 28.92 47.85
CA LEU A 8 -0.95 29.20 46.52
C LEU A 8 -0.55 27.92 45.78
N LEU A 9 -0.11 26.89 46.51
CA LEU A 9 0.30 25.59 45.94
C LEU A 9 -0.90 24.71 45.54
N SER A 10 -2.06 24.85 46.20
CA SER A 10 -3.27 24.11 45.82
C SER A 10 -3.93 24.63 44.54
N CYS A 11 -3.80 25.93 44.23
CA CYS A 11 -4.39 26.51 43.01
C CYS A 11 -3.68 26.10 41.71
N LEU A 12 -2.43 25.64 41.78
CA LEU A 12 -1.65 25.21 40.61
C LEU A 12 -2.04 23.82 40.07
N LEU A 13 -2.80 23.02 40.84
CA LEU A 13 -3.16 21.65 40.46
C LEU A 13 -4.56 21.51 39.84
N LEU A 14 -5.33 22.60 39.71
CA LEU A 14 -6.69 22.59 39.15
C LEU A 14 -6.80 23.03 37.67
N SER A 15 -5.69 23.33 36.99
CA SER A 15 -5.72 23.92 35.63
C SER A 15 -5.63 22.94 34.46
N CYS A 16 -5.87 21.63 34.63
CA CYS A 16 -5.92 20.69 33.51
C CYS A 16 -7.14 19.77 33.54
N THR A 17 -8.32 20.35 33.31
CA THR A 17 -9.41 19.63 32.63
C THR A 17 -9.99 20.54 31.55
N ALA A 18 -9.29 20.62 30.42
CA ALA A 18 -9.90 21.10 29.19
C ALA A 18 -10.87 20.00 28.75
N THR A 19 -12.14 20.18 29.06
CA THR A 19 -13.23 19.34 28.54
C THR A 19 -13.36 19.64 27.06
N GLU A 20 -12.68 18.86 26.21
CA GLU A 20 -12.92 18.88 24.77
C GLU A 20 -14.36 18.45 24.52
N GLN A 21 -15.20 19.37 24.04
CA GLN A 21 -16.49 19.02 23.49
C GLN A 21 -16.25 18.08 22.30
N PRO A 22 -16.97 16.94 22.19
CA PRO A 22 -16.87 16.11 21.00
C PRO A 22 -17.42 16.91 19.83
N LEU A 23 -16.53 17.41 18.98
CA LEU A 23 -16.88 18.04 17.72
C LEU A 23 -17.74 17.03 16.94
N PRO A 24 -18.87 17.43 16.32
CA PRO A 24 -19.63 16.52 15.49
C PRO A 24 -18.70 15.99 14.40
N ALA A 25 -18.47 14.68 14.40
CA ALA A 25 -17.68 14.01 13.40
C ALA A 25 -18.26 14.36 12.02
N LYS A 26 -17.58 15.24 11.29
CA LYS A 26 -17.82 15.44 9.88
C LYS A 26 -17.59 14.06 9.26
N ILE A 27 -18.66 13.39 8.85
CA ILE A 27 -18.56 12.17 8.07
C ILE A 27 -17.84 12.58 6.79
N GLN A 28 -16.53 12.37 6.78
CA GLN A 28 -15.71 12.57 5.61
C GLN A 28 -16.15 11.46 4.66
N SER A 29 -16.92 11.82 3.64
CA SER A 29 -17.05 10.98 2.44
C SER A 29 -15.64 10.54 2.05
N PRO A 30 -15.41 9.24 1.74
CA PRO A 30 -14.07 8.76 1.40
C PRO A 30 -13.57 9.61 0.24
N THR A 31 -12.63 10.50 0.52
CA THR A 31 -12.10 11.41 -0.49
C THR A 31 -11.21 10.56 -1.38
N SER A 32 -11.74 10.15 -2.51
CA SER A 32 -10.99 9.44 -3.54
C SER A 32 -9.67 10.17 -3.79
N ARG A 33 -8.58 9.40 -3.85
CA ARG A 33 -7.25 9.91 -4.17
C ARG A 33 -7.00 9.64 -5.64
N CYS A 34 -6.84 10.71 -6.41
CA CYS A 34 -6.58 10.65 -7.85
C CYS A 34 -5.15 11.10 -8.12
N VAL A 35 -4.47 10.40 -9.02
CA VAL A 35 -3.11 10.74 -9.49
C VAL A 35 -3.08 10.62 -11.01
N MET A 36 -2.30 11.49 -11.66
CA MET A 36 -1.99 11.34 -13.07
C MET A 36 -0.82 10.38 -13.22
N ASP A 37 -0.98 9.33 -14.03
CA ASP A 37 0.11 8.41 -14.33
C ASP A 37 1.00 8.92 -15.48
N SER A 38 2.04 8.16 -15.83
CA SER A 38 2.98 8.51 -16.91
C SER A 38 2.38 8.45 -18.32
N SER A 39 1.17 7.91 -18.47
CA SER A 39 0.41 7.88 -19.74
C SER A 39 -0.59 9.03 -19.87
N GLU A 40 -0.56 9.98 -18.92
CA GLU A 40 -1.56 11.06 -18.81
C GLU A 40 -2.98 10.53 -18.52
N THR A 41 -3.08 9.35 -17.89
CA THR A 41 -4.34 8.79 -17.41
C THR A 41 -4.54 9.13 -15.92
N GLU A 42 -5.71 9.66 -15.56
CA GLU A 42 -6.08 9.87 -14.17
C GLU A 42 -6.56 8.55 -13.54
N VAL A 43 -5.88 8.13 -12.47
CA VAL A 43 -6.21 6.92 -11.71
C VAL A 43 -6.69 7.32 -10.33
N CYS A 44 -7.94 6.99 -10.01
CA CYS A 44 -8.59 7.31 -8.75
C CYS A 44 -8.86 6.06 -7.90
N LEU A 45 -8.49 6.10 -6.63
CA LEU A 45 -8.83 5.07 -5.65
C LEU A 45 -9.67 5.66 -4.52
N ALA A 46 -10.79 5.01 -4.18
CA ALA A 46 -11.66 5.42 -3.08
C ALA A 46 -10.98 5.28 -1.70
N GLN A 47 -10.04 4.34 -1.58
CA GLN A 47 -9.24 4.07 -0.40
C GLN A 47 -7.84 3.62 -0.83
N PRO A 48 -6.81 3.67 0.04
CA PRO A 48 -5.51 3.10 -0.29
C PRO A 48 -5.64 1.64 -0.73
N ALA A 49 -4.97 1.28 -1.83
CA ALA A 49 -5.02 -0.07 -2.38
C ALA A 49 -4.68 -1.15 -1.34
N GLN A 50 -5.38 -2.27 -1.42
CA GLN A 50 -5.26 -3.42 -0.52
C GLN A 50 -4.93 -4.72 -1.26
N ARG A 51 -5.14 -4.77 -2.58
CA ARG A 51 -4.92 -5.94 -3.44
C ARG A 51 -4.19 -5.50 -4.70
N ILE A 52 -2.88 -5.39 -4.55
CA ILE A 52 -2.01 -4.81 -5.59
C ILE A 52 -1.43 -5.94 -6.44
N VAL A 53 -1.51 -5.78 -7.75
CA VAL A 53 -0.73 -6.58 -8.69
C VAL A 53 0.35 -5.69 -9.31
N SER A 54 1.59 -6.14 -9.31
CA SER A 54 2.68 -5.48 -10.03
C SER A 54 3.17 -6.39 -11.14
N LEU A 55 3.21 -5.87 -12.38
CA LEU A 55 3.59 -6.64 -13.57
C LEU A 55 5.02 -6.36 -14.06
N PHE A 56 5.85 -5.68 -13.28
CA PHE A 56 7.27 -5.49 -13.55
C PHE A 56 8.08 -5.36 -12.25
N GLU A 57 9.37 -5.65 -12.32
CA GLU A 57 10.24 -5.82 -11.15
C GLU A 57 10.43 -4.53 -10.34
N SER A 58 10.75 -3.40 -10.97
CA SER A 58 11.00 -2.15 -10.24
C SER A 58 9.73 -1.60 -9.55
N GLY A 59 8.54 -1.88 -10.08
CA GLY A 59 7.28 -1.57 -9.42
C GLY A 59 7.06 -2.44 -8.18
N LEU A 60 7.46 -3.71 -8.23
CA LEU A 60 7.38 -4.63 -7.10
C LEU A 60 8.40 -4.26 -6.02
N ASP A 61 9.65 -3.94 -6.39
CA ASP A 61 10.69 -3.50 -5.46
C ASP A 61 10.24 -2.27 -4.67
N GLY A 62 9.69 -1.25 -5.36
CA GLY A 62 9.14 -0.07 -4.71
C GLY A 62 8.05 -0.40 -3.67
N LEU A 63 7.17 -1.38 -3.93
CA LEU A 63 6.15 -1.80 -2.96
C LEU A 63 6.78 -2.44 -1.71
N TYR A 64 7.82 -3.25 -1.85
CA TYR A 64 8.53 -3.83 -0.70
C TYR A 64 9.32 -2.78 0.08
N MET A 65 10.00 -1.87 -0.61
CA MET A 65 10.72 -0.76 0.03
C MET A 65 9.80 0.14 0.88
N LEU A 66 8.57 0.34 0.42
CA LEU A 66 7.55 1.12 1.14
C LEU A 66 6.81 0.31 2.22
N GLY A 67 7.18 -0.95 2.47
CA GLY A 67 6.56 -1.82 3.47
C GLY A 67 5.17 -2.34 3.07
N GLN A 68 4.78 -2.20 1.81
CA GLN A 68 3.45 -2.55 1.31
C GLN A 68 3.37 -3.97 0.71
N GLY A 69 4.44 -4.77 0.81
CA GLY A 69 4.51 -6.13 0.27
C GLY A 69 3.34 -7.02 0.67
N ALA A 70 2.82 -6.92 1.90
CA ALA A 70 1.67 -7.70 2.38
C ALA A 70 0.39 -7.54 1.53
N LYS A 71 0.24 -6.41 0.83
CA LYS A 71 -0.90 -6.11 -0.04
C LYS A 71 -0.74 -6.64 -1.46
N VAL A 72 0.45 -7.15 -1.80
CA VAL A 72 0.73 -7.72 -3.11
C VAL A 72 0.04 -9.08 -3.22
N VAL A 73 -0.74 -9.25 -4.28
CA VAL A 73 -1.47 -10.49 -4.61
C VAL A 73 -1.06 -11.09 -5.96
N GLY A 74 -0.29 -10.35 -6.76
CA GLY A 74 0.32 -10.85 -7.99
C GLY A 74 1.64 -10.17 -8.28
N ILE A 75 2.60 -10.95 -8.80
CA ILE A 75 3.98 -10.54 -9.05
C ILE A 75 4.41 -10.85 -10.50
N PRO A 76 5.49 -10.24 -11.01
CA PRO A 76 6.04 -10.59 -12.31
C PRO A 76 6.53 -12.04 -12.33
N ALA A 77 6.36 -12.74 -13.47
CA ALA A 77 6.78 -14.13 -13.62
C ALA A 77 8.30 -14.30 -13.41
N GLU A 78 9.08 -13.29 -13.76
CA GLU A 78 10.53 -13.20 -13.62
C GLU A 78 10.98 -13.46 -12.18
N VAL A 79 10.17 -13.09 -11.18
CA VAL A 79 10.51 -13.33 -9.77
C VAL A 79 10.67 -14.83 -9.50
N TYR A 80 9.90 -15.70 -10.15
CA TYR A 80 10.05 -17.16 -10.01
C TYR A 80 10.98 -17.78 -11.05
N LEU A 81 11.17 -17.13 -12.20
CA LEU A 81 11.98 -17.67 -13.29
C LEU A 81 13.47 -17.32 -13.15
N GLN A 82 13.81 -16.18 -12.55
CA GLN A 82 15.19 -15.73 -12.42
C GLN A 82 15.75 -16.07 -11.02
N PRO A 83 16.82 -16.88 -10.90
CA PRO A 83 17.33 -17.32 -9.61
C PRO A 83 17.74 -16.20 -8.65
N LEU A 84 18.33 -15.12 -9.17
CA LEU A 84 18.76 -13.98 -8.35
C LEU A 84 17.56 -13.22 -7.78
N LEU A 85 16.54 -12.93 -8.61
CA LEU A 85 15.31 -12.29 -8.15
C LEU A 85 14.58 -13.18 -7.14
N PHE A 86 14.41 -14.47 -7.46
CA PHE A 86 13.77 -15.42 -6.55
C PHE A 86 14.47 -15.44 -5.19
N HIS A 87 15.81 -15.50 -5.19
CA HIS A 87 16.59 -15.53 -3.95
C HIS A 87 16.40 -14.26 -3.12
N ALA A 88 16.39 -13.08 -3.75
CA ALA A 88 16.19 -11.81 -3.05
C ALA A 88 14.77 -11.71 -2.48
N TYR A 89 13.75 -11.89 -3.31
CA TYR A 89 12.35 -11.74 -2.89
C TYR A 89 11.89 -12.82 -1.91
N SER A 90 12.40 -14.04 -1.99
CA SER A 90 12.08 -15.11 -1.02
C SER A 90 12.55 -14.80 0.40
N LYS A 91 13.57 -13.95 0.57
CA LYS A 91 14.01 -13.50 1.90
C LYS A 91 13.11 -12.42 2.47
N MET A 92 12.42 -11.67 1.62
CA MET A 92 11.56 -10.55 2.00
C MET A 92 10.11 -10.99 2.23
N ASP A 93 9.65 -12.03 1.52
CA ASP A 93 8.27 -12.49 1.59
C ASP A 93 8.20 -14.03 1.57
N SER A 94 7.69 -14.60 2.65
CA SER A 94 7.53 -16.06 2.77
C SER A 94 6.55 -16.62 1.74
N ARG A 95 5.58 -15.82 1.26
CA ARG A 95 4.66 -16.25 0.19
C ARG A 95 5.41 -16.42 -1.12
N ILE A 96 6.43 -15.61 -1.39
CA ILE A 96 7.29 -15.78 -2.55
C ILE A 96 8.18 -17.02 -2.38
N ALA A 97 8.81 -17.18 -1.21
CA ALA A 97 9.61 -18.37 -0.91
C ALA A 97 8.83 -19.68 -1.11
N ASN A 98 7.56 -19.68 -0.72
CA ASN A 98 6.65 -20.81 -0.84
C ASN A 98 5.91 -20.87 -2.19
N LYS A 99 6.22 -19.98 -3.14
CA LYS A 99 5.56 -19.87 -4.46
C LYS A 99 4.02 -19.76 -4.40
N GLN A 100 3.53 -18.99 -3.44
CA GLN A 100 2.09 -18.79 -3.16
C GLN A 100 1.49 -17.56 -3.83
N LEU A 101 2.32 -16.60 -4.28
CA LEU A 101 1.81 -15.45 -5.02
C LEU A 101 1.61 -15.84 -6.48
N ALA A 102 0.51 -15.37 -7.08
CA ALA A 102 0.23 -15.65 -8.47
C ALA A 102 1.16 -14.82 -9.38
N THR A 103 1.49 -15.39 -10.53
CA THR A 103 2.16 -14.68 -11.63
C THR A 103 1.19 -14.60 -12.79
N PRO A 104 0.34 -13.55 -12.89
CA PRO A 104 -0.64 -13.43 -13.98
C PRO A 104 0.00 -13.12 -15.35
N SER A 105 1.32 -13.28 -15.48
CA SER A 105 2.08 -13.12 -16.72
C SER A 105 2.43 -14.48 -17.35
N GLN A 106 2.30 -14.58 -18.66
CA GLN A 106 2.76 -15.69 -19.49
C GLN A 106 4.22 -15.43 -19.90
N GLY A 107 5.17 -15.75 -19.03
CA GLY A 107 6.57 -15.42 -19.25
C GLY A 107 6.83 -13.91 -19.13
N SER A 108 7.83 -13.40 -19.83
CA SER A 108 8.32 -12.03 -19.63
C SER A 108 7.63 -10.94 -20.44
N ASN A 109 6.73 -11.30 -21.36
CA ASN A 109 6.23 -10.37 -22.39
C ASN A 109 4.71 -10.46 -22.63
N ALA A 110 3.96 -11.13 -21.78
CA ALA A 110 2.51 -11.25 -21.96
C ALA A 110 1.81 -11.33 -20.62
N THR A 111 0.71 -10.61 -20.48
CA THR A 111 -0.19 -10.68 -19.31
C THR A 111 -1.41 -11.50 -19.69
N ASN A 112 -1.79 -12.47 -18.87
CA ASN A 112 -3.06 -13.15 -19.03
C ASN A 112 -4.15 -12.38 -18.26
N ILE A 113 -5.04 -11.70 -19.00
CA ILE A 113 -6.07 -10.85 -18.40
C ILE A 113 -7.05 -11.64 -17.52
N GLU A 114 -7.38 -12.88 -17.89
CA GLU A 114 -8.30 -13.74 -17.12
C GLU A 114 -7.68 -14.11 -15.77
N SER A 115 -6.42 -14.54 -15.78
CA SER A 115 -5.65 -14.82 -14.57
C SER A 115 -5.50 -13.57 -13.69
N LEU A 116 -5.31 -12.38 -14.29
CA LEU A 116 -5.25 -11.12 -13.56
C LEU A 116 -6.60 -10.79 -12.89
N MET A 117 -7.71 -10.93 -13.61
CA MET A 117 -9.06 -10.66 -13.10
C MET A 117 -9.46 -11.60 -11.96
N LEU A 118 -9.05 -12.87 -12.00
CA LEU A 118 -9.29 -13.83 -10.93
C LEU A 118 -8.69 -13.40 -9.59
N LEU A 119 -7.58 -12.64 -9.61
CA LEU A 119 -6.94 -12.11 -8.40
C LEU A 119 -7.74 -10.99 -7.74
N LYS A 120 -8.76 -10.43 -8.44
CA LYS A 120 -9.56 -9.29 -7.97
C LYS A 120 -8.68 -8.16 -7.41
N PRO A 121 -7.75 -7.61 -8.21
CA PRO A 121 -6.93 -6.48 -7.78
C PRO A 121 -7.78 -5.22 -7.65
N ASP A 122 -7.37 -4.32 -6.76
CA ASP A 122 -7.88 -2.94 -6.68
C ASP A 122 -6.88 -1.91 -7.23
N LEU A 123 -5.66 -2.34 -7.54
CA LEU A 123 -4.64 -1.58 -8.25
C LEU A 123 -3.73 -2.53 -9.05
N VAL A 124 -3.45 -2.17 -10.30
CA VAL A 124 -2.46 -2.86 -11.14
C VAL A 124 -1.39 -1.86 -11.54
N ILE A 125 -0.12 -2.18 -11.30
CA ILE A 125 1.03 -1.34 -11.67
C ILE A 125 1.71 -1.95 -12.89
N LEU A 126 1.84 -1.14 -13.95
CA LEU A 126 2.36 -1.50 -15.26
C LEU A 126 3.55 -0.60 -15.62
N VAL A 127 4.42 -1.08 -16.52
CA VAL A 127 5.44 -0.22 -17.14
C VAL A 127 4.82 0.52 -18.33
N SER A 128 5.15 1.81 -18.50
CA SER A 128 4.63 2.62 -19.59
C SER A 128 5.21 2.20 -20.95
N GLY A 129 4.49 2.51 -22.03
CA GLY A 129 4.95 2.23 -23.39
C GLY A 129 4.86 0.76 -23.82
N GLN A 130 4.18 -0.09 -23.05
CA GLN A 130 3.90 -1.47 -23.45
C GLN A 130 2.94 -1.51 -24.64
N THR A 131 3.45 -1.91 -25.80
CA THR A 131 2.67 -2.21 -27.02
C THR A 131 2.38 -3.71 -27.17
N GLN A 132 2.76 -4.52 -26.18
CA GLN A 132 2.62 -5.97 -26.19
C GLN A 132 1.16 -6.40 -26.04
N THR A 133 0.81 -7.51 -26.69
CA THR A 133 -0.54 -8.06 -26.78
C THR A 133 -1.09 -8.44 -25.40
N ILE A 134 -2.23 -7.84 -25.04
CA ILE A 134 -3.12 -8.29 -23.95
C ILE A 134 -3.98 -9.43 -24.48
#